data_AF-A0A8T3NLX2-F1
#
_entry.id   AF-A0A8T3NLX2-F1
#
_cell.length_a   1.000
_cell.length_b   1.000
_cell.length_c   1.000
_cell.angle_alpha   90.00
_cell.angle_beta   90.00
_cell.angle_gamma   90.00
#
_symmetry.space_group_name_H-M   'P 1'
#
loop_
_entity.id
_entity.type
_entity.pdbx_description
1 polymer ?
#
loop_
_entity_poly.entity_id
_entity_poly.type
_entity_poly.pdbx_seq_one_letter_code
_entity_poly.pdbx_strand_id
1 'polypeptide(L)' 'GTSKLLRFYFDTEEDTTLLINTPSGEWVCDDDAYFPDPSIDFADPATGVYDIWVGSFTEGTSHSGTLSVTEQSSNHP' A
#
# COMPACT_ATOMS: atom_id res chain seq x y z
N GLY A 1 -5.73 -14.23 8.90
CA GLY A 1 -7.11 -13.95 9.31
C GLY A 1 -8.06 -14.49 8.25
N THR A 2 -9.36 -14.50 8.52
CA THR A 2 -10.41 -14.67 7.49
C THR A 2 -10.96 -13.31 7.05
N SER A 3 -10.17 -12.24 7.18
CA SER A 3 -10.61 -10.89 6.82
C SER A 3 -10.91 -10.82 5.34
N LYS A 4 -11.97 -10.08 5.01
CA LYS A 4 -12.35 -9.76 3.63
C LYS A 4 -11.52 -8.65 3.02
N LEU A 5 -10.73 -7.94 3.84
CA LEU A 5 -9.90 -6.82 3.43
C LEU A 5 -8.49 -7.00 3.99
N LEU A 6 -7.51 -6.75 3.14
CA LEU A 6 -6.14 -6.40 3.53
C LEU A 6 -5.78 -5.10 2.80
N ARG A 7 -5.52 -4.06 3.58
CA ARG A 7 -5.15 -2.73 3.08
C ARG A 7 -3.70 -2.42 3.42
N PHE A 8 -3.01 -1.84 2.45
CA PHE A 8 -1.67 -1.28 2.59
C PHE A 8 -1.72 0.20 2.22
N TYR A 9 -1.13 1.05 3.04
CA TYR A 9 -1.00 2.47 2.71
C TYR A 9 0.25 3.06 3.37
N PHE A 10 0.78 4.13 2.78
CA PHE A 10 1.94 4.84 3.31
C PHE A 10 1.52 6.24 3.74
N ASP A 11 1.64 6.52 5.04
CA ASP A 11 1.26 7.79 5.66
C ASP A 11 2.49 8.71 5.74
N THR A 12 2.42 9.85 5.04
CA THR A 12 3.45 10.87 4.97
C THR A 12 2.83 12.21 4.55
N GLU A 13 3.56 13.32 4.70
CA GLU A 13 3.11 14.65 4.24
C GLU A 13 3.49 14.93 2.76
N GLU A 14 4.07 13.93 2.08
CA GLU A 14 4.74 14.06 0.78
C GLU A 14 4.21 13.02 -0.23
N ASP A 15 4.39 13.27 -1.53
CA ASP A 15 3.87 12.39 -2.59
C ASP A 15 4.71 11.10 -2.75
N THR A 16 4.06 9.94 -2.59
CA THR A 16 4.71 8.62 -2.61
C THR A 16 3.94 7.63 -3.47
N THR A 17 4.63 6.56 -3.86
CA THR A 17 4.08 5.48 -4.67
C THR A 17 4.19 4.16 -3.90
N LEU A 18 3.24 3.25 -4.13
CA LEU A 18 3.22 1.92 -3.54
C LEU A 18 3.19 0.87 -4.65
N LEU A 19 4.13 -0.09 -4.59
CA LEU A 19 4.15 -1.28 -5.44
C LEU A 19 4.09 -2.52 -4.56
N ILE A 20 3.22 -3.47 -4.91
CA ILE A 20 3.05 -4.73 -4.19
C ILE A 20 3.10 -5.90 -5.15
N ASN A 21 3.98 -6.86 -4.87
CA ASN A 21 3.99 -8.18 -5.49
C ASN A 21 3.18 -9.14 -4.60
N THR A 22 2.10 -9.68 -5.14
CA THR A 22 1.19 -10.57 -4.41
C THR A 22 1.75 -11.99 -4.27
N PRO A 23 1.16 -12.85 -3.43
CA PRO A 23 1.56 -14.26 -3.33
C PRO A 23 1.47 -15.04 -4.64
N SER A 24 0.65 -14.60 -5.60
CA SER A 24 0.52 -15.22 -6.93
C SER A 24 1.55 -14.70 -7.94
N GLY A 25 2.38 -13.71 -7.56
CA GLY A 25 3.34 -13.05 -8.45
C GLY A 25 2.74 -11.93 -9.30
N GLU A 26 1.55 -11.45 -8.95
CA GLU A 26 0.91 -10.31 -9.61
C GLU A 26 1.42 -9.00 -9.00
N TRP A 27 1.62 -7.99 -9.85
CA TRP A 27 2.05 -6.67 -9.43
C TRP A 27 0.87 -5.71 -9.41
N VAL A 28 0.68 -5.02 -8.28
CA VAL A 28 -0.32 -3.96 -8.09
C VAL A 28 0.41 -2.68 -7.68
N CYS A 29 0.01 -1.54 -8.24
CA CYS A 29 0.60 -0.25 -7.96
C CYS A 29 -0.48 0.83 -7.71
N ASP A 30 -0.15 1.80 -6.87
CA ASP A 30 -0.99 2.97 -6.59
C ASP A 30 -0.13 4.17 -6.15
N ASP A 31 -0.57 5.39 -6.46
CA ASP A 31 0.07 6.66 -6.07
C ASP A 31 -0.91 7.67 -5.46
N ASP A 32 -2.20 7.69 -5.84
CA ASP A 32 -3.12 8.74 -5.40
C ASP A 32 -4.54 8.27 -5.01
N ALA A 33 -4.75 6.99 -4.67
CA ALA A 33 -6.07 6.49 -4.27
C ALA A 33 -6.68 7.26 -3.08
N TYR A 34 -5.83 7.87 -2.25
CA TYR A 34 -6.23 8.79 -1.19
C TYR A 34 -5.45 10.11 -1.28
N PHE A 35 -5.67 10.85 -2.37
CA PHE A 35 -4.91 12.05 -2.75
C PHE A 35 -4.28 12.88 -1.59
N PRO A 36 -2.95 13.04 -1.54
CA PRO A 36 -1.94 12.53 -2.49
C PRO A 36 -1.36 11.14 -2.11
N ASP A 37 -1.99 10.41 -1.19
CA ASP A 37 -1.38 9.23 -0.58
C ASP A 37 -1.78 7.91 -1.30
N PRO A 38 -0.83 6.96 -1.45
CA PRO A 38 -1.13 5.68 -2.06
C PRO A 38 -1.84 4.72 -1.08
N SER A 39 -2.84 4.00 -1.58
CA SER A 39 -3.54 2.96 -0.82
C SER A 39 -3.97 1.80 -1.73
N ILE A 40 -3.56 0.57 -1.37
CA ILE A 40 -3.94 -0.65 -2.09
C ILE A 40 -4.81 -1.55 -1.20
N ASP A 41 -5.99 -1.88 -1.71
CA ASP A 41 -6.95 -2.78 -1.08
C ASP A 41 -7.03 -4.12 -1.80
N PHE A 42 -6.79 -5.20 -1.07
CA PHE A 42 -7.09 -6.55 -1.52
C PHE A 42 -8.38 -7.04 -0.88
N ALA A 43 -9.40 -7.25 -1.71
CA ALA A 43 -10.60 -7.98 -1.31
C ALA A 43 -10.32 -9.49 -1.34
N ASP A 44 -10.72 -10.20 -0.28
CA ASP A 44 -10.46 -11.65 -0.14
C ASP A 44 -8.98 -12.02 -0.40
N PRO A 45 -8.04 -11.45 0.38
CA PRO A 45 -6.60 -11.54 0.10
C PRO A 45 -6.10 -12.99 0.10
N ALA A 46 -5.25 -13.30 -0.88
CA ALA A 46 -4.59 -14.58 -0.96
C ALA A 46 -3.70 -14.81 0.26
N THR A 47 -3.64 -16.05 0.75
CA THR A 47 -2.66 -16.40 1.79
C THR A 47 -1.28 -16.53 1.15
N GLY A 48 -0.29 -15.85 1.73
CA GLY A 48 1.11 -15.99 1.34
C GLY A 48 1.90 -14.73 1.64
N VAL A 49 3.05 -14.60 0.97
CA VAL A 49 3.95 -13.47 1.13
C VAL A 49 3.56 -12.37 0.15
N TYR A 50 3.46 -11.15 0.67
CA TYR A 50 3.35 -9.93 -0.12
C TYR A 50 4.67 -9.18 0.03
N ASP A 51 5.31 -8.84 -1.08
CA ASP A 51 6.50 -7.99 -1.08
C ASP A 51 6.08 -6.56 -1.40
N ILE A 52 6.60 -5.59 -0.64
CA ILE A 52 6.12 -4.20 -0.67
C ILE A 52 7.29 -3.26 -0.93
N TRP A 53 7.10 -2.36 -1.89
CA TRP A 53 8.01 -1.27 -2.20
C TRP A 53 7.29 0.06 -2.02
N VAL A 54 7.89 0.94 -1.22
CA VAL A 54 7.48 2.35 -1.11
C VAL A 54 8.50 3.18 -1.88
N GLY A 55 8.03 3.95 -2.84
CA GLY A 55 8.83 4.87 -3.62
C GLY A 55 8.39 6.32 -3.43
N SER A 56 9.24 7.26 -3.82
CA SER A 56 8.83 8.66 -3.98
C SER A 56 8.27 8.85 -5.39
N PHE A 57 7.26 9.70 -5.56
CA PHE A 57 6.80 10.09 -6.89
C PHE A 57 7.86 10.89 -7.65
N THR A 58 8.55 11.80 -6.95
CA THR A 58 9.64 12.59 -7.51
C THR A 58 10.95 11.80 -7.52
N GLU A 59 11.62 11.74 -8.67
CA GLU A 59 12.91 11.06 -8.81
C GLU A 59 13.98 11.69 -7.91
N GLY A 60 14.75 10.84 -7.22
CA GLY A 60 15.90 11.27 -6.40
C GLY A 60 15.53 11.85 -5.03
N THR A 61 14.25 11.83 -4.65
CA THR A 61 13.81 12.22 -3.30
C THR A 61 13.59 10.99 -2.42
N SER A 62 13.59 11.19 -1.10
CA SER A 62 13.22 10.17 -0.13
C SER A 62 12.43 10.82 0.99
N HIS A 63 11.28 10.22 1.30
CA HIS A 63 10.35 10.73 2.29
C HIS A 63 10.30 9.77 3.49
N SER A 64 10.19 10.35 4.70
CA SER A 64 9.94 9.56 5.91
C SER A 64 8.44 9.43 6.10
N GLY A 65 8.00 8.27 6.58
CA GLY A 65 6.58 8.00 6.78
C GLY A 65 6.37 6.64 7.43
N THR A 66 5.11 6.23 7.53
CA THR A 66 4.72 4.95 8.13
C THR A 66 3.99 4.09 7.12
N LEU A 67 4.52 2.92 6.82
CA LEU A 67 3.77 1.87 6.13
C LEU A 67 2.81 1.22 7.13
N SER A 68 1.51 1.34 6.85
CA SER A 68 0.44 0.75 7.64
C SER A 68 -0.17 -0.44 6.91
N VAL A 69 -0.41 -1.52 7.66
CA VAL A 69 -1.05 -2.75 7.17
C VAL A 69 -2.23 -3.08 8.07
N THR A 70 -3.43 -3.18 7.49
CA THR A 70 -4.66 -3.32 8.29
C THR A 70 -5.69 -4.22 7.62
N GLU A 71 -6.41 -4.99 8.45
CA GLU A 71 -7.62 -5.72 8.06
C GLU A 71 -8.92 -4.91 8.37
N GLN A 72 -8.79 -3.72 8.99
CA GLN A 72 -9.91 -2.87 9.40
C GLN A 72 -10.22 -1.79 8.35
N SER A 73 -11.43 -1.79 7.82
CA SER A 73 -11.86 -0.83 6.80
C SER A 73 -11.99 0.62 7.31
N SER A 74 -12.07 0.82 8.63
CA SER A 74 -12.10 2.16 9.23
C SER A 74 -10.74 2.86 9.24
N ASN A 75 -9.66 2.12 9.00
CA ASN A 75 -8.31 2.69 8.95
C ASN A 75 -7.96 3.00 7.50
N HIS A 76 -7.56 4.24 7.26
CA HIS A 76 -7.16 4.78 5.97
C HIS A 76 -6.09 5.86 6.21
N PRO A 77 -5.35 6.29 5.17
CA PRO A 77 -4.54 7.51 5.22
C PRO A 77 -5.35 8.72 5.74
#